data_AF-A0A098G1W1-F1
#
_entry.id   AF-A0A098G1W1-F1
#
_cell.length_a   1.000
_cell.length_b   1.000
_cell.length_c   1.000
_cell.angle_alpha   90.00
_cell.angle_beta   90.00
_cell.angle_gamma   90.00
#
_symmetry.space_group_name_H-M   'P 1'
#
loop_
_entity.id
_entity.type
_entity.pdbx_description
1 polymer ?
#
loop_
_entity_poly.entity_id
_entity_poly.type
_entity_poly.pdbx_seq_one_letter_code
_entity_poly.pdbx_strand_id
1 'polypeptide(L)' 'MKSILNSFIICLLLLQFNINVFATPAPEYLSVPQWDSCAIKQTRGTAQFWCLPSTMPSNCPASSWSTLVSGKLIPMCD' A
#
# COMPACT_ATOMS: atom_id res chain seq x y z
N MET A 1 -48.25 19.25 4.01
CA MET A 1 -47.15 19.28 5.01
C MET A 1 -46.46 17.93 5.23
N LYS A 2 -47.11 16.78 4.99
CA LYS A 2 -46.50 15.43 5.16
C LYS A 2 -45.49 15.07 4.05
N SER A 3 -45.76 15.54 2.83
CA SER A 3 -44.91 15.31 1.65
C SER A 3 -43.56 16.04 1.72
N ILE A 4 -43.56 17.25 2.29
CA ILE A 4 -42.34 18.06 2.47
C ILE A 4 -41.45 17.42 3.53
N LEU A 5 -42.05 16.97 4.64
CA LEU A 5 -41.33 16.23 5.70
C LEU A 5 -40.70 14.93 5.18
N ASN A 6 -41.43 14.17 4.34
CA ASN A 6 -40.89 12.97 3.69
C ASN A 6 -39.73 13.29 2.73
N SER A 7 -39.81 14.39 1.98
CA SER A 7 -38.73 14.82 1.06
C SER A 7 -37.45 15.20 1.80
N PHE A 8 -37.55 15.87 2.96
CA PHE A 8 -36.38 16.20 3.78
C PHE A 8 -35.76 14.97 4.42
N ILE A 9 -36.58 14.00 4.87
CA ILE A 9 -36.11 12.73 5.44
C ILE A 9 -35.40 11.87 4.39
N ILE A 10 -35.92 11.81 3.15
CA ILE A 10 -35.25 11.09 2.05
C ILE A 10 -33.87 11.70 1.76
N CYS A 11 -33.75 13.03 1.77
CA CYS A 11 -32.46 13.70 1.57
C CYS A 11 -31.45 13.39 2.69
N LEU A 12 -31.91 13.38 3.95
CA LEU A 12 -31.09 12.99 5.11
C LEU A 12 -30.67 11.50 5.08
N LEU A 13 -31.54 10.61 4.58
CA LEU A 13 -31.27 9.18 4.42
C LEU A 13 -30.32 8.84 3.24
N LEU A 14 -30.17 9.74 2.26
CA LEU A 14 -29.24 9.54 1.13
C LEU A 14 -27.82 10.06 1.41
N LEU A 15 -27.62 10.92 2.42
CA LEU A 15 -26.29 11.42 2.83
C LEU A 15 -25.50 10.46 3.73
N GLN A 16 -26.11 9.34 4.14
CA GLN A 16 -25.50 8.29 4.96
C GLN A 16 -25.05 7.08 4.14
N PHE A 17 -24.95 7.23 2.80
CA PHE A 17 -24.22 6.28 1.96
C PHE A 17 -22.75 6.31 2.34
N ASN A 18 -22.41 5.40 3.24
CA ASN A 18 -21.09 5.01 3.72
C ASN A 18 -19.98 5.36 2.73
N ILE A 19 -19.15 6.32 3.12
CA ILE A 19 -17.91 6.66 2.42
C ILE A 19 -16.96 5.49 2.65
N ASN A 20 -17.11 4.44 1.84
CA ASN A 20 -16.12 3.39 1.74
C ASN A 20 -14.92 4.03 1.03
N VAL A 21 -14.06 4.69 1.80
CA VAL A 21 -12.69 4.96 1.39
C VAL A 21 -12.05 3.58 1.24
N PHE A 22 -12.08 3.03 0.02
CA PHE A 22 -11.26 1.88 -0.35
C PHE A 22 -9.79 2.32 -0.43
N ALA A 23 -9.24 2.82 0.66
CA ALA A 23 -7.80 2.99 0.80
C ALA A 23 -7.26 1.64 1.25
N THR A 24 -6.69 0.88 0.31
CA THR A 24 -5.74 -0.15 0.71
C THR A 24 -4.61 0.54 1.46
N PRO A 25 -4.26 0.12 2.68
CA PRO A 25 -3.14 0.70 3.38
C PRO A 25 -1.90 0.65 2.48
N ALA A 26 -1.12 1.72 2.50
CA ALA A 26 0.12 1.77 1.74
C ALA A 26 1.02 0.60 2.14
N PRO A 27 1.81 0.03 1.21
CA PRO A 27 2.75 -1.03 1.53
C PRO A 27 3.69 -0.62 2.66
N GLU A 28 3.87 -1.52 3.64
CA GLU A 28 4.64 -1.23 4.86
C GLU A 28 6.11 -0.92 4.58
N TYR A 29 6.70 -1.52 3.54
CA TYR A 29 8.09 -1.25 3.15
C TYR A 29 8.34 0.22 2.78
N LEU A 30 7.31 0.98 2.41
CA LEU A 30 7.43 2.42 2.12
C LEU A 30 7.79 3.24 3.36
N SER A 31 7.55 2.69 4.56
CA SER A 31 7.94 3.31 5.83
C SER A 31 9.39 3.00 6.22
N VAL A 32 10.07 2.07 5.53
CA VAL A 32 11.47 1.74 5.80
C VAL A 32 12.38 2.78 5.14
N PRO A 33 13.28 3.45 5.87
CA PRO A 33 14.19 4.42 5.29
C PRO A 33 15.05 3.80 4.18
N GLN A 34 15.16 4.48 3.03
CA GLN A 34 16.01 4.06 1.91
C GLN A 34 15.75 2.62 1.41
N TRP A 35 14.50 2.14 1.53
CA TRP A 35 14.12 0.79 1.08
C TRP A 35 14.41 0.55 -0.41
N ASP A 36 14.33 1.60 -1.22
CA ASP A 36 14.54 1.59 -2.67
C ASP A 36 15.99 1.31 -3.05
N SER A 37 16.94 1.61 -2.15
CA SER A 37 18.36 1.24 -2.33
C SER A 37 18.63 -0.24 -2.09
N CYS A 38 17.69 -0.94 -1.48
CA CYS A 38 17.77 -2.36 -1.15
C CYS A 38 16.99 -3.25 -2.13
N ALA A 39 15.99 -2.69 -2.81
CA ALA A 39 15.13 -3.42 -3.74
C ALA A 39 15.51 -3.14 -5.20
N ILE A 40 15.28 -4.12 -6.06
CA ILE A 40 15.39 -3.97 -7.52
C ILE A 40 14.03 -4.19 -8.17
N LYS A 41 13.87 -3.73 -9.40
CA LYS A 41 12.66 -4.02 -10.19
C LYS A 41 12.85 -5.33 -10.95
N GLN A 42 11.95 -6.28 -10.76
CA GLN A 42 11.82 -7.49 -11.57
C GLN A 42 10.58 -7.39 -12.45
N THR A 43 10.71 -7.79 -13.71
CA THR A 43 9.56 -7.91 -14.61
C THR A 43 8.98 -9.30 -14.51
N ARG A 44 7.69 -9.42 -14.21
CA ARG A 44 6.93 -10.68 -14.27
C ARG A 44 5.75 -10.51 -15.22
N GLY A 45 5.80 -11.20 -16.35
CA GLY A 45 4.84 -11.01 -17.45
C GLY A 45 4.97 -9.60 -18.03
N THR A 46 3.89 -8.83 -18.01
CA THR A 46 3.84 -7.44 -18.53
C THR A 46 3.98 -6.38 -17.43
N ALA A 47 4.22 -6.78 -16.19
CA ALA A 47 4.25 -5.88 -15.03
C ALA A 47 5.63 -5.88 -14.35
N GLN A 48 5.98 -4.74 -13.75
CA GLN A 48 7.18 -4.57 -12.94
C GLN A 48 6.83 -4.56 -11.46
N PHE A 49 7.64 -5.25 -10.66
CA PHE A 49 7.48 -5.38 -9.22
C PHE A 49 8.81 -5.10 -8.53
N TRP A 50 8.74 -4.57 -7.30
CA TRP A 50 9.90 -4.48 -6.43
C TRP A 50 10.17 -5.85 -5.79
N CYS A 51 11.43 -6.25 -5.76
CA CYS A 51 11.88 -7.47 -5.10
C CYS A 51 13.25 -7.26 -4.46
N LEU A 52 13.57 -8.08 -3.45
CA LEU A 52 14.88 -8.10 -2.80
C LEU A 52 15.80 -9.06 -3.56
N PRO A 53 17.02 -8.63 -3.94
CA PRO A 53 18.01 -9.51 -4.54
C PRO A 53 18.52 -10.56 -3.52
N SER A 54 19.13 -11.64 -3.99
CA SER A 54 19.68 -12.69 -3.10
C SER A 54 20.83 -12.19 -2.21
N THR A 55 21.49 -11.10 -2.61
CA THR A 55 22.61 -10.48 -1.87
C THR A 55 22.33 -8.99 -1.64
N MET A 56 22.59 -8.51 -0.42
CA MET A 56 22.40 -7.10 -0.05
C MET A 56 23.24 -6.17 -0.94
N PRO A 57 22.63 -5.17 -1.61
CA PRO A 57 23.37 -4.16 -2.38
C PRO A 57 24.30 -3.31 -1.50
N SER A 58 25.41 -2.82 -2.05
CA SER A 58 26.39 -2.01 -1.31
C SER A 58 25.84 -0.66 -0.84
N ASN A 59 24.88 -0.11 -1.56
CA ASN A 59 24.19 1.15 -1.25
C ASN A 59 23.00 0.97 -0.30
N CYS A 60 22.65 -0.27 0.08
CA CYS A 60 21.57 -0.54 1.00
C CYS A 60 22.04 -0.44 2.46
N PRO A 61 21.37 0.35 3.32
CA PRO A 61 21.68 0.37 4.75
C PRO A 61 21.39 -0.98 5.41
N ALA A 62 22.30 -1.47 6.24
CA ALA A 62 22.15 -2.76 6.93
C ALA A 62 20.90 -2.81 7.82
N SER A 63 20.53 -1.70 8.47
CA SER A 63 19.30 -1.59 9.27
C SER A 63 18.03 -1.74 8.42
N SER A 64 18.01 -1.10 7.26
CA SER A 64 16.90 -1.19 6.30
C SER A 64 16.79 -2.59 5.71
N TRP A 65 17.91 -3.19 5.29
CA TRP A 65 17.95 -4.58 4.82
C TRP A 65 17.39 -5.55 5.87
N SER A 66 17.87 -5.44 7.11
CA SER A 66 17.42 -6.28 8.22
C SER A 66 15.91 -6.15 8.45
N THR A 67 15.38 -4.93 8.38
CA THR A 67 13.93 -4.67 8.54
C THR A 67 13.13 -5.30 7.41
N LEU A 68 13.56 -5.09 6.15
CA LEU A 68 12.87 -5.62 4.97
C LEU A 68 12.85 -7.15 4.94
N VAL A 69 13.96 -7.79 5.27
CA VAL A 69 14.09 -9.26 5.30
C VAL A 69 13.31 -9.85 6.48
N SER A 70 13.50 -9.32 7.69
CA SER A 70 12.86 -9.87 8.90
C SER A 70 11.35 -9.68 8.86
N GLY A 71 10.89 -8.52 8.40
CA GLY A 71 9.47 -8.22 8.22
C GLY A 71 8.86 -8.89 6.98
N LYS A 72 9.68 -9.48 6.09
CA LYS A 72 9.24 -10.04 4.80
C LYS A 72 8.39 -9.04 4.01
N LEU A 73 8.81 -7.77 4.05
CA LEU A 73 8.00 -6.65 3.55
C LEU A 73 8.04 -6.54 2.02
N ILE A 74 9.07 -7.12 1.39
CA ILE A 74 9.26 -7.19 -0.07
C ILE A 74 9.65 -8.65 -0.41
N PRO A 75 9.07 -9.27 -1.45
CA PRO A 75 9.43 -10.64 -1.84
C PRO A 75 10.86 -10.72 -2.40
N MET A 76 11.47 -11.90 -2.36
CA MET A 76 12.73 -12.14 -3.05
C MET A 76 12.53 -12.16 -4.56
N CYS A 77 13.54 -11.73 -5.31
CA CYS A 77 13.55 -11.87 -6.76
C CYS A 77 13.68 -13.36 -7.14
N ASP A 78 12.98 -13.76 -8.20
CA ASP A 78 13.19 -15.07 -8.85
C ASP A 78 14.52 -15.12 -9.61
#